data_AF-A0AAV5YTT8-F1
#
_entry.id   AF-A0AAV5YTT8-F1
#
_cell.length_a   1.000
_cell.length_b   1.000
_cell.length_c   1.000
_cell.angle_alpha   90.00
_cell.angle_beta   90.00
_cell.angle_gamma   90.00
#
_symmetry.space_group_name_H-M   'P 1'
#
loop_
_entity.id
_entity.type
_entity.pdbx_description
1 polymer ?
#
loop_
_entity_poly.entity_id
_entity_poly.type
_entity_poly.pdbx_seq_one_letter_code
_entity_poly.pdbx_strand_id
1 'polypeptide(L)'
;MPAKEIAAFLRSTPVFAGLPAREIDSIASMVSEESHRARAYVFMEGDAARWFYVVKSGHVKILRQSRAGKEVVLELLGPGEIFGGVAVIEQR
;
A
#
# COMPACT_ATOMS: atom_id res chain seq x y z
N MET A 1 9.76 10.09 -5.72
CA MET A 1 10.07 11.20 -4.78
C MET A 1 11.48 11.06 -4.21
N PRO A 2 12.14 12.15 -3.79
CA PRO A 2 13.35 12.09 -2.96
C PRO A 2 13.11 11.37 -1.62
N ALA A 3 14.09 10.63 -1.12
CA ALA A 3 13.97 9.85 0.13
C ALA A 3 13.53 10.70 1.34
N LYS A 4 13.95 11.97 1.41
CA LYS A 4 13.55 12.90 2.48
C LYS A 4 12.05 13.20 2.48
N GLU A 5 11.44 13.32 1.31
CA GLU A 5 9.99 13.55 1.19
C GLU A 5 9.20 12.27 1.51
N ILE A 6 9.73 11.11 1.12
CA ILE A 6 9.16 9.81 1.50
C ILE A 6 9.19 9.66 3.02
N ALA A 7 10.31 9.94 3.68
CA ALA A 7 10.42 9.89 5.13
C ALA A 7 9.40 10.80 5.84
N ALA A 8 9.19 12.01 5.32
CA ALA A 8 8.18 12.94 5.85
C ALA A 8 6.76 12.38 5.67
N PHE A 9 6.45 11.81 4.50
CA PHE A 9 5.17 11.16 4.24
C PHE A 9 4.95 9.96 5.18
N LEU A 10 5.90 9.04 5.29
CA LEU A 10 5.78 7.86 6.16
C LEU A 10 5.50 8.27 7.62
N ARG A 11 6.20 9.29 8.15
CA ARG A 11 5.94 9.81 9.51
C ARG A 11 4.55 10.38 9.72
N SER A 12 3.89 10.82 8.64
CA SER A 12 2.52 11.34 8.71
C SER A 12 1.46 10.24 8.75
N THR A 13 1.84 8.99 8.49
CA THR A 13 0.90 7.85 8.47
C THR A 13 0.86 7.13 9.82
N PRO A 14 -0.32 6.71 10.32
CA PRO A 14 -0.46 6.09 11.64
C PRO A 14 0.39 4.84 11.85
N VAL A 15 0.56 4.02 10.80
CA VAL A 15 1.26 2.74 10.86
C VAL A 15 2.77 2.86 11.12
N PHE A 16 3.38 4.01 10.79
CA PHE A 16 4.79 4.27 11.06
C PHE A 16 5.01 5.25 12.21
N ALA A 17 3.95 5.72 12.88
CA ALA A 17 4.04 6.74 13.92
C ALA A 17 4.89 6.32 15.14
N GLY A 18 5.02 5.01 15.39
CA GLY A 18 5.83 4.46 16.48
C GLY A 18 7.31 4.26 16.15
N LEU A 19 7.75 4.48 14.91
CA LEU A 19 9.11 4.16 14.50
C LEU A 19 10.09 5.32 14.75
N PRO A 20 11.30 5.04 15.27
CA PRO A 20 12.37 6.03 15.37
C PRO A 20 12.75 6.63 14.01
N ALA A 21 13.23 7.87 14.03
CA ALA A 21 13.65 8.59 12.81
C ALA A 21 14.62 7.79 11.92
N ARG A 22 15.59 7.08 12.53
CA ARG A 22 16.57 6.26 11.79
C ARG A 22 15.92 5.09 11.04
N GLU A 23 14.89 4.49 11.61
CA GLU A 23 14.16 3.38 10.98
C GLU A 23 13.31 3.89 9.82
N ILE A 24 12.64 5.04 10.01
CA ILE A 24 11.93 5.72 8.91
C ILE A 24 12.88 6.03 7.76
N ASP A 25 14.05 6.60 8.05
CA ASP A 25 15.00 6.99 7.00
C ASP A 25 15.54 5.75 6.26
N SER A 26 15.71 4.64 6.97
CA SER A 26 16.08 3.34 6.37
C SER A 26 14.98 2.81 5.46
N ILE A 27 13.72 2.81 5.92
CA ILE A 27 12.56 2.39 5.11
C ILE A 27 12.42 3.30 3.88
N ALA A 28 12.51 4.61 4.05
CA ALA A 28 12.37 5.59 2.98
C ALA A 28 13.39 5.41 1.85
N SER A 29 14.56 4.83 2.14
CA SER A 29 15.57 4.50 1.13
C SER A 29 15.23 3.27 0.27
N MET A 30 14.32 2.42 0.74
CA MET A 30 13.88 1.19 0.06
C MET A 30 12.53 1.33 -0.65
N VAL A 31 11.80 2.42 -0.40
CA VAL A 31 10.48 2.67 -1.00
C VAL A 31 10.63 3.05 -2.47
N SER A 32 9.79 2.43 -3.31
CA SER A 32 9.56 2.85 -4.69
C SER A 32 8.18 3.48 -4.82
N GLU A 33 8.05 4.48 -5.68
CA GLU A 33 6.77 5.13 -5.99
C GLU A 33 6.19 4.54 -7.27
N GLU A 34 4.94 4.09 -7.21
CA GLU A 34 4.20 3.54 -8.34
C GLU A 34 2.93 4.37 -8.58
N SER A 35 2.60 4.60 -9.86
CA SER A 35 1.43 5.38 -10.25
C SER A 35 0.53 4.56 -11.17
N HIS A 36 -0.74 4.48 -10.82
CA HIS A 36 -1.75 3.78 -11.60
C HIS A 36 -2.78 4.76 -12.14
N ARG A 37 -3.25 4.53 -13.37
CA ARG A 37 -4.40 5.25 -13.91
C ARG A 37 -5.66 4.84 -13.16
N ALA A 38 -6.67 5.71 -13.16
CA ALA A 38 -7.98 5.37 -12.61
C ALA A 38 -8.50 4.06 -13.22
N ARG A 39 -9.02 3.17 -12.36
CA ARG A 39 -9.53 1.83 -12.71
C ARG A 39 -8.48 0.80 -13.16
N ALA A 40 -7.19 1.11 -13.10
CA ALA A 40 -6.15 0.09 -13.27
C ALA A 40 -6.05 -0.79 -12.01
N TYR A 41 -5.71 -2.06 -12.20
CA TYR A 41 -5.39 -2.97 -11.10
C TYR A 41 -3.99 -2.69 -10.57
N VAL A 42 -3.84 -2.70 -9.24
CA VAL A 42 -2.53 -2.64 -8.57
C VAL A 42 -1.94 -4.05 -8.46
N PHE A 43 -2.75 -5.02 -8.03
CA PHE A 43 -2.48 -6.45 -8.07
C PHE A 43 -3.80 -7.23 -8.18
N MET A 44 -3.70 -8.51 -8.47
CA MET A 44 -4.81 -9.47 -8.50
C MET A 44 -4.61 -10.60 -7.50
N GLU A 45 -5.70 -11.27 -7.14
CA GLU A 45 -5.65 -12.49 -6.31
C GLU A 45 -4.78 -13.55 -7.01
N GLY A 46 -3.80 -14.10 -6.29
CA GLY A 46 -2.84 -15.06 -6.82
C GLY A 46 -1.50 -14.46 -7.28
N ASP A 47 -1.39 -13.13 -7.36
CA ASP A 47 -0.10 -12.48 -7.62
C ASP A 47 0.88 -12.71 -6.45
N ALA A 48 2.18 -12.71 -6.76
CA ALA A 48 3.21 -12.87 -5.74
C ALA A 48 3.21 -11.68 -4.76
N ALA A 49 2.98 -11.95 -3.49
CA ALA A 49 2.98 -10.96 -2.41
C ALA A 49 4.41 -10.52 -2.04
N ARG A 50 5.01 -9.67 -2.88
CA ARG A 50 6.38 -9.17 -2.69
C ARG A 50 6.43 -7.84 -1.94
N TRP A 51 5.37 -7.05 -2.05
CA TRP A 51 5.32 -5.67 -1.56
C TRP A 51 3.99 -5.41 -0.88
N PHE A 52 4.01 -4.55 0.13
CA PHE A 52 2.81 -3.90 0.64
C PHE A 52 2.85 -2.44 0.23
N TYR A 53 1.69 -1.80 0.26
CA TYR A 53 1.51 -0.47 -0.30
C TYR A 53 0.98 0.49 0.75
N VAL A 54 1.34 1.77 0.60
CA VAL A 54 0.75 2.89 1.34
C VAL A 54 0.17 3.83 0.31
N VAL A 55 -1.11 4.18 0.42
CA VAL A 55 -1.73 5.11 -0.53
C VAL A 55 -1.17 6.51 -0.30
N LYS A 56 -0.44 7.06 -1.27
CA LYS A 56 0.03 8.45 -1.22
C LYS A 56 -1.06 9.45 -1.58
N SER A 57 -1.80 9.16 -2.64
CA SER A 57 -2.82 10.03 -3.21
C SER A 57 -3.85 9.23 -4.01
N GLY A 58 -5.09 9.72 -4.06
CA GLY A 58 -6.19 9.01 -4.72
C GLY A 58 -6.82 7.97 -3.79
N HIS A 59 -7.50 6.99 -4.39
CA HIS A 59 -8.18 5.93 -3.66
C HIS A 59 -7.93 4.56 -4.30
N VAL A 60 -7.83 3.53 -3.48
CA VAL A 60 -7.71 2.13 -3.88
C VAL A 60 -8.92 1.37 -3.37
N LYS A 61 -9.56 0.59 -4.24
CA LYS A 61 -10.71 -0.24 -3.89
C LYS A 61 -10.24 -1.69 -3.84
N ILE A 62 -10.33 -2.33 -2.68
CA ILE A 62 -10.16 -3.77 -2.57
C ILE A 62 -11.52 -4.41 -2.85
N LEU A 63 -11.54 -5.31 -3.83
CA LEU A 63 -12.75 -6.01 -4.24
C LEU A 63 -12.48 -7.50 -4.34
N ARG A 64 -13.53 -8.28 -4.14
CA ARG A 64 -13.54 -9.72 -4.43
C ARG A 64 -14.51 -10.00 -5.54
N GLN A 65 -14.05 -10.72 -6.56
CA GLN A 65 -14.89 -11.19 -7.64
C GLN A 65 -15.37 -12.61 -7.35
N SER A 66 -16.68 -12.82 -7.35
CA SER A 66 -17.27 -14.15 -7.27
C SER A 66 -17.12 -14.91 -8.60
N ARG A 67 -17.24 -16.24 -8.55
CA ARG A 67 -17.26 -17.10 -9.75
C ARG A 67 -18.37 -16.72 -10.75
N ALA A 68 -19.44 -16.07 -10.27
CA ALA A 68 -20.55 -15.59 -11.11
C ALA A 68 -20.32 -14.16 -11.64
N GLY A 69 -19.13 -13.58 -11.47
CA GLY A 69 -18.79 -12.25 -11.98
C GLY A 69 -19.27 -11.08 -11.12
N LYS A 70 -19.96 -11.33 -9.99
CA LYS A 70 -20.31 -10.25 -9.05
C LYS A 70 -19.07 -9.76 -8.31
N GLU A 71 -18.84 -8.45 -8.33
CA GLU A 71 -17.84 -7.78 -7.50
C GLU A 71 -18.45 -7.35 -6.16
N VAL A 72 -17.74 -7.62 -5.07
CA VAL A 72 -18.06 -7.07 -3.75
C VAL A 72 -16.88 -6.22 -3.31
N VAL A 73 -17.15 -4.95 -2.98
CA VAL A 73 -16.15 -4.06 -2.40
C VAL A 73 -15.95 -4.45 -0.95
N LEU A 74 -14.72 -4.79 -0.59
CA LEU A 74 -14.34 -5.14 0.78
C LEU A 74 -13.89 -3.89 1.52
N GLU A 75 -13.12 -3.03 0.86
CA GLU A 75 -12.50 -1.86 1.47
C GLU A 75 -12.27 -0.75 0.44
N LEU A 76 -12.32 0.50 0.88
CA LEU A 76 -11.94 1.68 0.11
C LEU A 76 -10.91 2.46 0.92
N LEU A 77 -9.71 2.54 0.39
CA LEU A 77 -8.52 3.07 1.05
C LEU A 77 -8.14 4.41 0.43
N GLY A 78 -7.88 5.40 1.27
CA GLY A 78 -7.39 6.73 0.92
C GLY A 78 -5.98 6.99 1.45
N PRO A 79 -5.50 8.24 1.33
CA PRO A 79 -4.12 8.59 1.67
C PRO A 79 -3.71 8.21 3.09
N GLY A 80 -2.55 7.57 3.23
CA GLY A 80 -1.97 7.10 4.48
C GLY A 80 -2.39 5.70 4.92
N GLU A 81 -3.38 5.09 4.25
CA GLU A 81 -3.82 3.72 4.55
C GLU A 81 -2.95 2.69 3.83
N ILE A 82 -2.79 1.52 4.48
CA ILE A 82 -1.97 0.41 3.99
C ILE A 82 -2.84 -0.71 3.43
N PHE A 83 -2.34 -1.38 2.40
CA PHE A 83 -2.91 -2.63 1.90
C PHE A 83 -1.85 -3.59 1.35
N GLY A 84 -2.26 -4.86 1.16
CA GLY A 84 -1.35 -5.92 0.71
C GLY A 84 -0.38 -6.43 1.79
N GLY A 85 -0.43 -5.88 3.01
CA GLY A 85 0.51 -6.20 4.09
C GLY A 85 0.44 -7.62 4.63
N VAL A 86 -0.77 -8.19 4.78
CA VAL A 86 -0.97 -9.49 5.43
C VAL A 86 -0.19 -10.61 4.72
N ALA A 87 -0.31 -10.71 3.39
CA ALA A 87 0.37 -11.76 2.64
C ALA A 87 1.91 -11.63 2.69
N VAL A 88 2.42 -10.39 2.74
CA VAL A 88 3.87 -10.12 2.85
C VAL A 88 4.40 -10.46 4.23
N ILE A 89 3.66 -10.12 5.28
CA ILE A 89 4.10 -10.25 6.69
C ILE A 89 3.93 -11.70 7.18
N GLU A 90 2.81 -12.35 6.83
CA GLU A 90 2.52 -13.71 7.29
C GLU A 90 3.20 -14.81 6.44
N GLN A 91 3.85 -14.45 5.33
CA GLN A 91 4.48 -15.38 4.38
C GLN A 91 3.56 -16.55 3.97
N ARG A 92 2.28 -16.26 3.72
CA ARG A 92 1.27 -17.22 3.26
C ARG A 92 0.91 -17.04 1.80
#